data_AF-A0A1M4NEJ2-F1
#
_entry.id   AF-A0A1M4NEJ2-F1
#
_cell.length_a   1.000
_cell.length_b   1.000
_cell.length_c   1.000
_cell.angle_alpha   90.00
_cell.angle_beta   90.00
_cell.angle_gamma   90.00
#
_symmetry.space_group_name_H-M   'P 1'
#
loop_
_entity.id
_entity.type
_entity.pdbx_description
1 polymer ?
#
loop_
_entity_poly.entity_id
_entity_poly.type
_entity_poly.pdbx_seq_one_letter_code
_entity_poly.pdbx_strand_id
1 'polypeptide(L)'
;MLGANNVSFILVFLEGLLSFFSPCVIPLIPLYMGYLAGGGKKVDDDGTITYDRKKVFLHTLFFILGISFSFFILGISFTTLGRFFNSHKLLFTRAGGILIILLGLFQIGVLDFTFLQRERKIHMNLMNKEMNPLIAIIMGFTFSFAWTPCIGPALSSVLIMASGAKTSFAGYMLVFVYAIGFLIPFLILGLFTSQALNFLKAKRKLIKYTVKIGGAILIIMGIMILTGWMNGISGYLNSSSSKNLNKGQVEDRNSSGNKDSASNNDKSSEGKSDTDKKRPTIPAFDFTLTDQYGNEHTLSDYKGKVVFLNFWATWCPPCRKEMPDIEELYKEYNFNKDEVVFLGVANPSSKDYPNNQDVEKDDIISFLEENGYSFPTVFDESGEVLHNYNISAFPTTFMIDKEGNIYGYVPGMMTKDIMLNVIEETLKGSK
;
A
#
# COMPACT_ATOMS: atom_id res chain seq x y z
N MET A 1 -4.91 26.23 14.08
CA MET A 1 -3.67 25.47 13.78
C MET A 1 -3.18 24.54 14.89
N LEU A 2 -3.71 24.57 16.13
CA LEU A 2 -3.24 23.70 17.24
C LEU A 2 -4.07 22.42 17.50
N GLY A 3 -5.22 22.24 16.84
CA GLY A 3 -6.11 21.09 17.07
C GLY A 3 -5.83 19.85 16.20
N ALA A 4 -5.35 20.03 14.97
CA ALA A 4 -5.16 18.92 14.01
C ALA A 4 -3.92 18.07 14.33
N ASN A 5 -2.85 18.67 14.87
CA ASN A 5 -1.61 17.95 15.15
C ASN A 5 -1.77 16.92 16.28
N ASN A 6 -2.53 17.25 17.33
CA ASN A 6 -2.72 16.36 18.48
C ASN A 6 -3.47 15.08 18.12
N VAL A 7 -4.45 15.17 17.20
CA VAL A 7 -5.22 14.02 16.72
C VAL A 7 -4.32 13.08 15.92
N SER A 8 -3.47 13.62 15.05
CA SER A 8 -2.49 12.82 14.30
C SER A 8 -1.49 12.12 15.21
N PHE A 9 -0.99 12.78 16.27
CA PHE A 9 -0.06 12.14 17.21
C PHE A 9 -0.70 11.01 18.01
N ILE A 10 -1.93 11.20 18.52
CA ILE A 10 -2.67 10.14 19.23
C ILE A 10 -2.92 8.95 18.32
N LEU A 11 -3.33 9.19 17.07
CA LEU A 11 -3.67 8.14 16.12
C LEU A 11 -2.43 7.32 15.77
N VAL A 12 -1.32 7.98 15.47
CA VAL A 12 -0.04 7.33 15.13
C VAL A 12 0.52 6.54 16.32
N PHE A 13 0.37 7.07 17.54
CA PHE A 13 0.73 6.35 18.75
C PHE A 13 -0.11 5.08 18.93
N LEU A 14 -1.43 5.18 18.72
CA LEU A 14 -2.35 4.06 18.83
C LEU A 14 -2.12 3.01 17.74
N GLU A 15 -1.78 3.42 16.52
CA GLU A 15 -1.40 2.53 15.42
C GLU A 15 -0.11 1.75 15.72
N GLY A 16 0.89 2.40 16.33
CA GLY A 16 2.09 1.72 16.83
C GLY A 16 1.77 0.68 17.91
N LEU A 17 0.83 0.99 18.81
CA LEU A 17 0.36 0.06 19.83
C LEU A 17 -0.42 -1.12 19.23
N LEU A 18 -1.29 -0.87 18.25
CA LEU A 18 -2.06 -1.90 17.54
C LEU A 18 -1.14 -2.81 16.70
N SER A 19 -0.07 -2.26 16.14
CA SER A 19 0.92 -3.03 15.36
C SER A 19 1.63 -4.09 16.21
N PHE A 20 1.79 -3.86 17.51
CA PHE A 20 2.31 -4.88 18.43
C PHE A 20 1.40 -6.12 18.53
N PHE A 21 0.08 -5.92 18.43
CA PHE A 21 -0.91 -7.00 18.44
C PHE A 21 -1.12 -7.65 17.07
N SER A 22 -0.39 -7.22 16.04
CA SER A 22 -0.51 -7.76 14.70
C SER A 22 -0.13 -9.26 14.69
N PRO A 23 -0.90 -10.11 13.97
CA PRO A 23 -0.70 -11.56 13.96
C PRO A 23 0.70 -12.02 13.54
N CYS A 24 1.49 -11.16 12.86
CA CYS A 24 2.88 -11.47 12.49
C CYS A 24 3.88 -11.32 13.65
N VAL A 25 3.57 -10.51 14.66
CA VAL A 25 4.47 -10.25 15.82
C VAL A 25 4.30 -11.32 16.90
N ILE A 26 3.06 -11.77 17.12
CA ILE A 26 2.69 -12.76 18.15
C ILE A 26 3.57 -14.03 18.12
N PRO A 27 3.78 -14.67 16.95
CA PRO A 27 4.73 -15.77 16.75
C PRO A 27 6.14 -15.60 17.32
N LEU A 28 6.66 -14.38 17.31
CA LEU A 28 8.06 -14.10 17.58
C LEU A 28 8.32 -13.72 19.05
N ILE A 29 7.26 -13.36 19.80
CA ILE A 29 7.33 -13.05 21.23
C ILE A 29 8.00 -14.19 22.04
N PRO A 30 7.66 -15.48 21.83
CA PRO A 30 8.30 -16.57 22.58
C PRO A 30 9.80 -16.70 22.31
N LEU A 31 10.23 -16.47 21.05
CA LEU A 31 11.65 -16.47 20.66
C LEU A 31 12.39 -15.32 21.33
N TYR A 32 11.80 -14.12 21.31
CA TYR A 32 12.34 -12.93 21.96
C TYR A 32 12.50 -13.12 23.47
N MET A 33 11.47 -13.65 24.13
CA MET A 33 11.52 -13.94 25.56
C MET A 33 12.56 -15.02 25.89
N GLY A 34 12.70 -16.05 25.05
CA GLY A 34 13.75 -17.07 25.21
C GLY A 34 15.16 -16.47 25.10
N TYR A 35 15.34 -15.52 24.18
CA TYR A 35 16.60 -14.80 24.00
C TYR A 35 16.91 -13.88 25.19
N LEU A 36 15.96 -13.03 25.60
CA LEU A 36 16.13 -12.16 26.77
C LEU A 36 16.35 -12.96 28.07
N ALA A 37 15.66 -14.10 28.22
CA ALA A 37 15.86 -15.01 29.34
C ALA A 37 17.27 -15.60 29.38
N GLY A 38 17.90 -15.80 28.22
CA GLY A 38 19.28 -16.29 28.11
C GLY A 38 20.31 -15.28 28.63
N GLY A 39 20.05 -13.98 28.51
CA GLY A 39 21.03 -12.92 28.82
C GLY A 39 21.01 -12.41 30.24
N GLY A 40 19.89 -12.63 30.93
CA GLY A 40 19.72 -12.30 32.34
C GLY A 40 19.97 -13.46 33.30
N LYS A 41 20.24 -14.68 32.80
CA LYS A 41 20.51 -15.85 33.63
C LYS A 41 21.91 -15.76 34.24
N LYS A 42 21.99 -15.51 35.54
CA LYS A 42 23.09 -16.03 36.37
C LYS A 42 22.59 -17.30 37.02
N VAL A 43 23.34 -18.38 36.86
CA VAL A 43 23.14 -19.62 37.60
C VAL A 43 24.12 -19.54 38.75
N ASP A 44 23.64 -19.17 39.94
CA ASP A 44 24.43 -19.29 41.17
C ASP A 44 24.52 -20.78 41.55
N ASP A 45 25.58 -21.17 42.26
CA ASP A 45 25.96 -22.56 42.59
C ASP A 45 24.86 -23.39 43.31
N ASP A 46 23.82 -22.74 43.85
CA ASP A 46 22.69 -23.37 44.56
C ASP A 46 21.43 -23.60 43.68
N GLY A 47 21.53 -23.45 42.35
CA GLY A 47 20.45 -23.82 41.42
C GLY A 47 19.22 -22.89 41.41
N THR A 48 19.30 -21.74 42.09
CA THR A 48 18.25 -20.71 42.03
C THR A 48 18.53 -19.72 40.90
N ILE A 49 17.53 -19.49 40.04
CA ILE A 49 17.66 -18.63 38.85
C ILE A 49 17.39 -17.18 39.26
N THR A 50 18.44 -16.38 39.43
CA THR A 50 18.33 -14.94 39.69
C THR A 50 18.47 -14.16 38.37
N TYR A 51 17.52 -13.25 38.11
CA TYR A 51 17.53 -12.40 36.93
C TYR A 51 17.99 -10.99 37.30
N ASP A 52 19.14 -10.60 36.78
CA ASP A 52 19.73 -9.28 37.05
C ASP A 52 18.99 -8.20 36.22
N ARG A 53 18.02 -7.51 36.84
CA ARG A 53 17.12 -6.55 36.15
C ARG A 53 17.88 -5.46 35.39
N LYS A 54 19.07 -5.06 35.86
CA LYS A 54 19.91 -4.05 35.21
C LYS A 54 20.49 -4.54 33.87
N LYS A 55 20.90 -5.80 33.79
CA LYS A 55 21.46 -6.40 32.56
C LYS A 55 20.37 -6.59 31.50
N VAL A 56 19.17 -7.01 31.93
CA VAL A 56 17.98 -7.13 31.06
C VAL A 56 17.56 -5.76 30.51
N PHE A 57 17.53 -4.72 31.35
CA PHE A 57 17.22 -3.36 30.90
C PHE A 57 18.24 -2.83 29.89
N LEU A 58 19.54 -3.06 30.14
CA LEU A 58 20.60 -2.66 29.21
C LEU A 58 20.47 -3.34 27.84
N HIS A 59 20.22 -4.65 27.80
CA HIS A 59 19.99 -5.38 26.54
C HIS A 59 18.72 -4.91 25.81
N THR A 60 17.67 -4.58 26.56
CA THR A 60 16.45 -4.01 25.99
C THR A 60 16.77 -2.66 25.33
N LEU A 61 17.54 -1.79 25.98
CA LEU A 61 17.93 -0.50 25.41
C LEU A 61 18.76 -0.64 24.12
N PHE A 62 19.71 -1.59 24.06
CA PHE A 62 20.46 -1.89 22.84
C PHE A 62 19.59 -2.42 21.71
N PHE A 63 18.58 -3.24 22.03
CA PHE A 63 17.60 -3.72 21.05
C PHE A 63 16.75 -2.58 20.47
N ILE A 64 16.29 -1.68 21.34
CA ILE A 64 15.53 -0.48 20.97
C ILE A 64 16.36 0.45 20.05
N LEU A 65 17.65 0.60 20.36
CA LEU A 65 18.58 1.35 19.50
C LEU A 65 18.72 0.71 18.11
N GLY A 66 18.81 -0.63 18.04
CA GLY A 66 18.89 -1.35 16.76
C GLY A 66 17.64 -1.16 15.89
N ILE A 67 16.45 -1.23 16.49
CA ILE A 67 15.18 -0.99 15.78
C ILE A 67 15.09 0.46 15.29
N SER A 68 15.39 1.42 16.16
CA SER A 68 15.39 2.85 15.81
C SER A 68 16.35 3.15 14.66
N PHE A 69 17.56 2.59 14.70
CA PHE A 69 18.56 2.74 13.64
C PHE A 69 18.09 2.12 12.31
N SER A 70 17.43 0.96 12.36
CA SER A 70 16.85 0.31 11.18
C SER A 70 15.71 1.13 10.56
N PHE A 71 14.78 1.68 11.36
CA PHE A 71 13.73 2.58 10.86
C PHE A 71 14.29 3.84 10.22
N PHE A 72 15.37 4.40 10.80
CA PHE A 72 16.06 5.54 10.21
C PHE A 72 16.70 5.20 8.86
N ILE A 73 17.39 4.06 8.76
CA ILE A 73 17.96 3.56 7.50
C ILE A 73 16.85 3.33 6.46
N LEU A 74 15.75 2.70 6.85
CA LEU A 74 14.62 2.45 5.97
C LEU A 74 14.01 3.78 5.48
N GLY A 75 13.78 4.74 6.37
CA GLY A 75 13.26 6.08 6.02
C GLY A 75 14.12 6.80 4.98
N ILE A 76 15.45 6.76 5.13
CA ILE A 76 16.39 7.32 4.14
C ILE A 76 16.34 6.53 2.84
N SER A 77 16.35 5.20 2.92
CA SER A 77 16.35 4.31 1.76
C SER A 77 15.08 4.50 0.91
N PHE A 78 13.92 4.65 1.53
CA PHE A 78 12.64 4.84 0.83
C PHE A 78 12.63 6.09 -0.07
N THR A 79 13.31 7.18 0.32
CA THR A 79 13.36 8.40 -0.52
C THR A 79 14.10 8.23 -1.85
N THR A 80 15.09 7.34 -1.91
CA THR A 80 15.86 7.07 -3.15
C THR A 80 15.35 5.84 -3.89
N LEU A 81 15.02 4.78 -3.15
CA LEU A 81 14.59 3.49 -3.67
C LEU A 81 13.11 3.44 -4.05
N GLY A 82 12.29 4.41 -3.63
CA GLY A 82 10.85 4.44 -3.85
C GLY A 82 10.44 4.39 -5.34
N ARG A 83 11.19 5.06 -6.22
CA ARG A 83 10.94 5.02 -7.67
C ARG A 83 11.20 3.64 -8.27
N PHE A 84 12.28 2.98 -7.85
CA PHE A 84 12.63 1.62 -8.30
C PHE A 84 11.66 0.56 -7.77
N PHE A 85 11.23 0.72 -6.50
CA PHE A 85 10.22 -0.13 -5.89
C PHE A 85 8.90 -0.07 -6.65
N ASN A 86 8.52 1.11 -7.18
CA ASN A 86 7.27 1.30 -7.91
C ASN A 86 7.21 0.46 -9.20
N SER A 87 8.30 0.40 -9.95
CA SER A 87 8.38 -0.39 -11.20
C SER A 87 8.39 -1.91 -10.96
N HIS A 88 8.83 -2.38 -9.78
CA HIS A 88 8.96 -3.82 -9.46
C HIS A 88 8.04 -4.29 -8.32
N LYS A 89 7.00 -3.51 -7.97
CA LYS A 89 6.09 -3.81 -6.84
C LYS A 89 5.58 -5.24 -6.85
N LEU A 90 5.20 -5.75 -8.03
CA LEU A 90 4.65 -7.08 -8.17
C LEU A 90 5.67 -8.18 -7.81
N LEU A 91 6.92 -8.02 -8.24
CA LEU A 91 8.00 -8.97 -7.94
C LEU A 91 8.35 -8.94 -6.45
N PHE A 92 8.44 -7.76 -5.85
CA PHE A 92 8.73 -7.61 -4.41
C PHE A 92 7.62 -8.18 -3.53
N THR A 93 6.35 -7.90 -3.84
CA THR A 93 5.21 -8.45 -3.09
C THR A 93 5.12 -9.96 -3.23
N ARG A 94 5.37 -10.51 -4.42
CA ARG A 94 5.36 -11.97 -4.65
C ARG A 94 6.51 -12.67 -3.94
N ALA A 95 7.72 -12.12 -4.00
CA ALA A 95 8.88 -12.63 -3.28
C ALA A 95 8.68 -12.60 -1.75
N GLY A 96 8.14 -11.49 -1.23
CA GLY A 96 7.78 -11.35 0.19
C GLY A 96 6.71 -12.36 0.64
N GLY A 97 5.66 -12.55 -0.16
CA GLY A 97 4.61 -13.53 0.11
C GLY A 97 5.14 -14.96 0.18
N ILE A 98 6.00 -15.36 -0.78
CA ILE A 98 6.65 -16.68 -0.77
C ILE A 98 7.50 -16.88 0.48
N LEU A 99 8.29 -15.85 0.87
CA LEU A 99 9.13 -15.91 2.06
C LEU A 99 8.30 -16.04 3.36
N ILE A 100 7.17 -15.32 3.47
CA ILE A 100 6.26 -15.43 4.63
C ILE A 100 5.64 -16.82 4.73
N ILE A 101 5.21 -17.39 3.60
CA ILE A 101 4.65 -18.76 3.57
C ILE A 101 5.72 -19.76 4.01
N LEU A 102 6.95 -19.61 3.52
CA LEU A 102 8.06 -20.48 3.88
C LEU A 102 8.37 -20.39 5.39
N LEU A 103 8.38 -19.18 5.95
CA LEU A 103 8.55 -18.95 7.40
C LEU A 103 7.39 -19.57 8.20
N GLY A 104 6.15 -19.40 7.73
CA GLY A 104 4.96 -19.98 8.35
C GLY A 104 4.97 -21.51 8.35
N LEU A 105 5.35 -22.13 7.24
CA LEU A 105 5.51 -23.59 7.14
C LEU A 105 6.57 -24.11 8.12
N PHE A 106 7.70 -23.40 8.21
CA PHE A 106 8.78 -23.73 9.14
C PHE A 106 8.30 -23.66 10.60
N GLN A 107 7.48 -22.67 10.93
CA GLN A 107 6.95 -22.48 12.28
C GLN A 107 5.90 -23.53 12.71
N ILE A 108 5.08 -24.03 11.77
CA ILE A 108 4.11 -25.11 12.08
C ILE A 108 4.82 -26.46 12.28
N GLY A 109 6.07 -26.59 11.80
CA GLY A 109 6.84 -27.82 11.92
C GLY A 109 6.35 -28.94 11.01
N VAL A 110 5.61 -28.62 9.93
CA VAL A 110 5.19 -29.62 8.93
C VAL A 110 6.38 -30.11 8.10
N LEU A 111 7.41 -29.28 7.97
CA LEU A 111 8.70 -29.65 7.40
C LEU A 111 9.61 -30.16 8.52
N ASP A 112 9.26 -31.30 9.13
CA ASP A 112 10.20 -32.12 9.91
C ASP A 112 11.22 -32.76 8.95
N PHE A 113 12.01 -31.94 8.25
CA PHE A 113 13.23 -32.43 7.66
C PHE A 113 14.18 -32.71 8.83
N THR A 114 14.14 -33.95 9.31
CA THR A 114 15.13 -34.59 10.21
C THR A 114 16.58 -34.35 9.72
N PHE A 115 16.75 -33.97 8.45
CA PHE A 115 18.01 -33.58 7.83
C PHE A 115 18.57 -32.21 8.28
N LEU A 116 17.72 -31.22 8.60
CA LEU A 116 18.13 -29.88 9.09
C LEU A 116 18.14 -29.79 10.62
N GLN A 117 17.44 -30.68 11.33
CA GLN A 117 17.60 -30.89 12.78
C GLN A 117 18.76 -31.84 13.14
N ARG A 118 19.56 -32.26 12.15
CA ARG A 118 20.88 -32.82 12.44
C ARG A 118 21.78 -31.65 12.85
N GLU A 119 21.59 -31.21 14.10
CA GLU A 119 22.63 -30.51 14.84
C GLU A 119 23.85 -31.44 14.81
N ARG A 120 24.74 -31.21 13.85
CA ARG A 120 26.14 -31.21 14.19
C ARG A 120 26.21 -30.15 15.28
N LYS A 121 26.09 -30.58 16.55
CA LYS A 121 26.45 -29.79 17.72
C LYS A 121 27.93 -29.47 17.54
N ILE A 122 28.23 -28.47 16.72
CA ILE A 122 29.51 -27.82 16.77
C ILE A 122 29.43 -27.11 18.11
N HIS A 123 30.11 -27.69 19.10
CA HIS A 123 30.39 -27.07 20.40
C HIS A 123 31.25 -25.83 20.14
N MET A 124 30.69 -24.84 19.45
CA MET A 124 31.25 -23.50 19.43
C MET A 124 30.97 -22.97 20.83
N ASN A 125 32.00 -22.95 21.64
CA ASN A 125 32.05 -22.39 22.98
C ASN A 125 31.81 -20.86 22.99
N LEU A 126 31.08 -20.33 22.00
CA LEU A 126 30.58 -18.97 21.89
C LEU A 126 29.18 -18.82 22.51
N MET A 127 28.47 -19.92 22.77
CA MET A 127 27.15 -19.86 23.43
C MET A 127 27.24 -19.72 24.97
N ASN A 128 28.45 -19.88 25.53
CA ASN A 128 28.76 -19.68 26.95
C ASN A 128 29.54 -18.38 27.24
N LYS A 129 29.90 -17.59 26.22
CA LYS A 129 30.57 -16.31 26.42
C LYS A 129 29.53 -15.21 26.28
N GLU A 130 29.34 -14.49 27.37
CA GLU A 130 28.33 -13.44 27.61
C GLU A 130 27.69 -12.85 26.34
N MET A 131 26.36 -12.90 26.29
CA MET A 131 25.53 -12.34 25.21
C MET A 131 26.01 -10.96 24.78
N ASN A 132 26.69 -10.94 23.64
CA ASN A 132 27.32 -9.74 23.11
C ASN A 132 26.22 -8.79 22.61
N PRO A 133 26.24 -7.48 22.95
CA PRO A 133 25.25 -6.50 22.51
C PRO A 133 25.04 -6.49 20.99
N LEU A 134 26.07 -6.89 20.23
CA LEU A 134 26.03 -7.06 18.78
C LEU A 134 24.93 -8.02 18.29
N ILE A 135 24.71 -9.14 19.00
CA ILE A 135 23.71 -10.15 18.60
C ILE A 135 22.30 -9.59 18.80
N ALA A 136 22.09 -8.75 19.83
CA ALA A 136 20.82 -8.07 20.05
C ALA A 136 20.51 -7.06 18.91
N ILE A 137 21.52 -6.35 18.42
CA ILE A 137 21.38 -5.41 17.29
C ILE A 137 21.04 -6.15 15.99
N ILE A 138 21.74 -7.25 15.69
CA ILE A 138 21.49 -8.05 14.47
C ILE A 138 20.09 -8.66 14.49
N MET A 139 19.65 -9.16 15.64
CA MET A 139 18.29 -9.70 15.78
C MET A 139 17.23 -8.61 15.65
N GLY A 140 17.46 -7.42 16.21
CA GLY A 140 16.58 -6.25 16.02
C GLY A 140 16.47 -5.84 14.55
N PHE A 141 17.58 -5.82 13.82
CA PHE A 141 17.61 -5.53 12.38
C PHE A 141 16.83 -6.59 11.58
N THR A 142 17.04 -7.87 11.87
CA THR A 142 16.35 -8.98 11.18
C THR A 142 14.84 -8.92 11.41
N PHE A 143 14.43 -8.57 12.63
CA PHE A 143 13.04 -8.40 13.00
C PHE A 143 12.36 -7.27 12.20
N SER A 144 13.10 -6.21 11.87
CA SER A 144 12.60 -5.14 11.01
C SER A 144 12.21 -5.59 9.60
N PHE A 145 12.98 -6.49 8.99
CA PHE A 145 12.63 -7.03 7.67
C PHE A 145 11.44 -7.98 7.76
N ALA A 146 11.37 -8.79 8.82
CA ALA A 146 10.31 -9.78 9.00
C ALA A 146 8.91 -9.15 9.16
N TRP A 147 8.81 -7.96 9.76
CA TRP A 147 7.52 -7.28 9.93
C TRP A 147 7.09 -6.41 8.74
N THR A 148 8.02 -6.08 7.84
CA THR A 148 7.78 -5.15 6.72
C THR A 148 6.60 -5.54 5.83
N PRO A 149 6.36 -6.82 5.48
CA PRO A 149 5.22 -7.16 4.62
C PRO A 149 3.86 -7.09 5.32
N CYS A 150 3.79 -7.23 6.66
CA CYS A 150 2.52 -7.15 7.40
C CYS A 150 2.19 -5.72 7.87
N ILE A 151 3.21 -4.91 8.19
CA ILE A 151 3.06 -3.54 8.69
C ILE A 151 3.22 -2.52 7.55
N GLY A 152 3.65 -2.95 6.36
CA GLY A 152 3.85 -2.09 5.19
C GLY A 152 2.67 -1.14 4.89
N PRO A 153 1.41 -1.61 4.89
CA PRO A 153 0.25 -0.73 4.67
C PRO A 153 0.09 0.34 5.76
N ALA A 154 0.24 -0.02 7.03
CA ALA A 154 0.17 0.88 8.18
C ALA A 154 1.29 1.94 8.14
N LEU A 155 2.53 1.49 7.98
CA LEU A 155 3.70 2.37 7.85
C LEU A 155 3.60 3.30 6.64
N SER A 156 3.02 2.84 5.52
CA SER A 156 2.80 3.70 4.35
C SER A 156 1.84 4.85 4.65
N SER A 157 0.80 4.60 5.44
CA SER A 157 -0.17 5.62 5.83
C SER A 157 0.49 6.75 6.64
N VAL A 158 1.36 6.36 7.59
CA VAL A 158 2.11 7.30 8.44
C VAL A 158 3.17 8.04 7.65
N LEU A 159 3.91 7.35 6.76
CA LEU A 159 4.92 7.96 5.88
C LEU A 159 4.29 8.99 4.94
N ILE A 160 3.09 8.71 4.41
CA ILE A 160 2.35 9.63 3.55
C ILE A 160 1.92 10.86 4.35
N MET A 161 1.38 10.68 5.55
CA MET A 161 1.03 11.80 6.43
C MET A 161 2.26 12.64 6.84
N ALA A 162 3.39 11.98 7.10
CA ALA A 162 4.66 12.64 7.40
C ALA A 162 5.21 13.42 6.20
N SER A 163 4.99 12.94 4.97
CA SER A 163 5.45 13.60 3.74
C SER A 163 4.67 14.86 3.35
N GLY A 164 3.41 15.00 3.80
CA GLY A 164 2.58 16.18 3.60
C GLY A 164 2.87 17.33 4.57
N ALA A 165 3.70 17.11 5.61
CA ALA A 165 4.06 18.14 6.56
C ALA A 165 5.07 19.13 5.94
N LYS A 166 4.76 20.43 5.97
CA LYS A 166 5.57 21.53 5.38
C LYS A 166 7.01 21.63 5.94
N THR A 167 7.34 20.89 6.99
CA THR A 167 8.62 20.94 7.70
C THR A 167 9.18 19.53 7.87
N SER A 168 10.41 19.27 7.41
CA SER A 168 11.09 17.97 7.57
C SER A 168 11.15 17.49 9.04
N PHE A 169 11.11 18.43 9.98
CA PHE A 169 11.10 18.14 11.42
C PHE A 169 9.80 17.48 11.91
N ALA A 170 8.64 17.84 11.34
CA ALA A 170 7.36 17.28 11.75
C ALA A 170 7.22 15.80 11.34
N GLY A 171 7.73 15.44 10.17
CA GLY A 171 7.76 14.05 9.70
C GLY A 171 8.60 13.15 10.61
N TYR A 172 9.79 13.60 11.03
CA TYR A 172 10.62 12.87 11.97
C TYR A 172 9.95 12.73 13.36
N MET A 173 9.23 13.76 13.82
CA MET A 173 8.51 13.71 15.08
C MET A 173 7.37 12.68 15.05
N LEU A 174 6.65 12.55 13.93
CA LEU A 174 5.59 11.54 13.74
C LEU A 174 6.16 10.10 13.79
N VAL A 175 7.27 9.85 13.08
CA VAL A 175 7.96 8.55 13.12
C VAL A 175 8.48 8.23 14.52
N PHE A 176 8.96 9.24 15.25
CA PHE A 176 9.40 9.08 16.63
C PHE A 176 8.25 8.70 17.58
N VAL A 177 7.08 9.33 17.42
CA VAL A 177 5.87 8.99 18.20
C VAL A 177 5.38 7.58 17.89
N TYR A 178 5.38 7.17 16.62
CA TYR A 178 5.09 5.80 16.22
C TYR A 178 6.04 4.79 16.88
N ALA A 179 7.35 5.06 16.83
CA ALA A 179 8.35 4.22 17.44
C ALA A 179 8.14 4.10 18.96
N ILE A 180 7.87 5.20 19.66
CA ILE A 180 7.56 5.18 21.10
C ILE A 180 6.34 4.31 21.39
N GLY A 181 5.27 4.41 20.60
CA GLY A 181 4.06 3.59 20.77
C GLY A 181 4.33 2.09 20.68
N PHE A 182 5.19 1.68 19.76
CA PHE A 182 5.62 0.29 19.59
C PHE A 182 6.62 -0.17 20.68
N LEU A 183 7.50 0.73 21.13
CA LEU A 183 8.56 0.45 22.11
C LEU A 183 8.03 0.25 23.54
N ILE A 184 6.96 0.95 23.91
CA ILE A 184 6.38 0.86 25.26
C ILE A 184 5.93 -0.57 25.61
N PRO A 185 5.12 -1.28 24.79
CA PRO A 185 4.77 -2.68 25.04
C PRO A 185 5.99 -3.59 25.19
N PHE A 186 7.01 -3.40 24.33
CA PHE A 186 8.25 -4.16 24.39
C PHE A 186 9.02 -3.92 25.68
N LEU A 187 9.10 -2.66 26.14
CA LEU A 187 9.75 -2.31 27.40
C LEU A 187 9.02 -2.91 28.60
N ILE A 188 7.68 -2.86 28.60
CA ILE A 188 6.85 -3.48 29.64
C ILE A 188 7.09 -4.99 29.67
N LEU A 189 7.06 -5.66 28.51
CA LEU A 189 7.34 -7.09 28.43
C LEU A 189 8.77 -7.43 28.90
N GLY A 190 9.75 -6.59 28.55
CA GLY A 190 11.12 -6.68 29.02
C GLY A 190 11.21 -6.64 30.56
N LEU A 191 10.54 -5.67 31.19
CA LEU A 191 10.49 -5.51 32.65
C LEU A 191 9.82 -6.70 33.35
N PHE A 192 8.75 -7.24 32.77
CA PHE A 192 8.00 -8.38 33.32
C PHE A 192 8.45 -9.75 32.78
N THR A 193 9.62 -9.82 32.13
CA THR A 193 10.12 -11.04 31.47
C THR A 193 10.14 -12.23 32.44
N SER A 194 10.59 -12.07 33.69
CA SER A 194 10.68 -13.18 34.64
C SER A 194 9.32 -13.79 35.01
N GLN A 195 8.30 -12.95 35.23
CA GLN A 195 6.93 -13.37 35.52
C GLN A 195 6.25 -13.99 34.29
N ALA A 196 6.42 -13.36 33.12
CA ALA A 196 5.92 -13.86 31.86
C ALA A 196 6.49 -15.26 31.56
N LEU A 197 7.80 -15.45 31.74
CA LEU A 197 8.48 -16.74 31.52
C LEU A 197 7.99 -17.84 32.47
N ASN A 198 7.73 -17.52 33.74
CA ASN A 198 7.18 -18.50 34.68
C ASN A 198 5.74 -18.88 34.31
N PHE A 199 4.92 -17.93 33.90
CA PHE A 199 3.57 -18.18 33.39
C PHE A 199 3.59 -19.03 32.10
N LEU A 200 4.51 -18.72 31.18
CA LEU A 200 4.75 -19.45 29.95
C LEU A 200 5.20 -20.90 30.22
N LYS A 201 6.16 -21.10 31.13
CA LYS A 201 6.61 -22.45 31.53
C LYS A 201 5.49 -23.28 32.15
N ALA A 202 4.62 -22.67 32.96
CA ALA A 202 3.46 -23.32 33.55
C ALA A 202 2.43 -23.75 32.49
N LYS A 203 2.30 -22.99 31.39
CA LYS A 203 1.36 -23.26 30.29
C LYS A 203 2.05 -23.67 28.99
N ARG A 204 3.07 -24.53 29.07
CA ARG A 204 3.82 -25.05 27.90
C ARG A 204 2.94 -25.60 26.76
N LYS A 205 1.81 -26.24 27.10
CA LYS A 205 0.86 -26.76 26.10
C LYS A 205 0.16 -25.62 25.33
N LEU A 206 -0.20 -24.53 26.01
CA LEU A 206 -0.81 -23.35 25.40
C LEU A 206 0.14 -22.69 24.39
N ILE A 207 1.44 -22.60 24.73
CA ILE A 207 2.46 -22.03 23.83
C ILE A 207 2.53 -22.79 22.51
N LYS A 208 2.53 -24.14 22.55
CA LYS A 208 2.52 -24.95 21.32
C LYS A 208 1.30 -24.64 20.45
N TYR A 209 0.13 -24.47 21.05
CA TYR A 209 -1.07 -24.07 20.33
C TYR A 209 -0.97 -22.65 19.76
N THR A 210 -0.51 -21.67 20.54
CA THR A 210 -0.34 -20.28 20.09
C THR A 210 0.63 -20.17 18.91
N VAL A 211 1.76 -20.90 18.94
CA VAL A 211 2.74 -20.91 17.85
C VAL A 211 2.16 -21.55 16.59
N LYS A 212 1.40 -22.65 16.74
CA LYS A 212 0.75 -23.35 15.62
C LYS A 212 -0.35 -22.52 14.97
N ILE A 213 -1.18 -21.85 15.78
CA ILE A 213 -2.23 -20.93 15.32
C ILE A 213 -1.60 -19.72 14.62
N GLY A 214 -0.54 -19.14 15.20
CA GLY A 214 0.18 -18.03 14.60
C GLY A 214 0.83 -18.38 13.25
N GLY A 215 1.46 -19.56 13.16
CA GLY A 215 2.00 -20.06 11.89
C GLY A 215 0.92 -20.29 10.84
N ALA A 216 -0.24 -20.84 11.22
CA ALA A 216 -1.36 -21.04 10.30
C ALA A 216 -1.90 -19.70 9.77
N ILE A 217 -2.05 -18.70 10.64
CA ILE A 217 -2.45 -17.34 10.25
C ILE A 217 -1.42 -16.71 9.31
N LEU A 218 -0.12 -16.88 9.57
CA LEU A 218 0.94 -16.39 8.69
C LEU A 218 0.87 -16.99 7.28
N ILE A 219 0.60 -18.29 7.16
CA ILE A 219 0.44 -18.95 5.85
C ILE A 219 -0.79 -18.40 5.12
N ILE A 220 -1.92 -18.28 5.82
CA ILE A 220 -3.16 -17.72 5.24
C ILE A 220 -2.90 -16.30 4.71
N MET A 221 -2.27 -15.46 5.52
CA MET A 221 -1.89 -14.09 5.14
C MET A 221 -0.96 -14.08 3.93
N GLY A 222 0.07 -14.94 3.90
CA GLY A 222 0.98 -15.05 2.76
C GLY A 222 0.28 -15.48 1.47
N ILE A 223 -0.66 -16.42 1.54
CA ILE A 223 -1.48 -16.84 0.39
C ILE A 223 -2.38 -15.70 -0.09
N MET A 224 -2.99 -14.95 0.85
CA MET A 224 -3.80 -13.78 0.51
C MET A 224 -3.00 -12.66 -0.17
N ILE A 225 -1.73 -12.49 0.22
CA ILE A 225 -0.79 -11.55 -0.43
C ILE A 225 -0.45 -12.04 -1.85
N LEU A 226 -0.17 -13.33 -2.03
CA LEU A 226 0.18 -13.90 -3.34
C LEU A 226 -0.97 -13.89 -4.35
N THR A 227 -2.19 -14.08 -3.87
CA THR A 227 -3.40 -14.08 -4.71
C THR A 227 -3.89 -12.67 -5.06
N GLY A 228 -3.27 -11.62 -4.52
CA GLY A 228 -3.67 -10.23 -4.77
C GLY A 228 -5.01 -9.83 -4.13
N TRP A 229 -5.64 -10.74 -3.36
CA TRP A 229 -6.93 -10.53 -2.70
C TRP A 229 -6.90 -9.39 -1.67
N MET A 230 -5.70 -9.04 -1.18
CA MET A 230 -5.52 -7.95 -0.23
C MET A 230 -5.81 -6.56 -0.83
N ASN A 231 -5.66 -6.37 -2.15
CA ASN A 231 -6.12 -5.15 -2.83
C ASN A 231 -7.66 -5.03 -2.77
N GLY A 232 -8.37 -6.14 -2.93
CA GLY A 232 -9.83 -6.18 -2.80
C GLY A 232 -10.30 -5.95 -1.36
N ILE A 233 -9.66 -6.60 -0.38
CA ILE A 233 -10.02 -6.48 1.04
C ILE A 233 -9.69 -5.10 1.61
N SER A 234 -8.64 -4.43 1.13
CA SER A 234 -8.36 -3.04 1.52
C SER A 234 -9.48 -2.10 1.09
N GLY A 235 -10.12 -2.36 -0.07
CA GLY A 235 -11.36 -1.69 -0.48
C GLY A 235 -12.54 -1.96 0.46
N TYR A 236 -12.72 -3.20 0.92
CA TYR A 236 -13.78 -3.56 1.87
C TYR A 236 -13.52 -3.07 3.31
N LEU A 237 -12.28 -3.08 3.79
CA LEU A 237 -11.91 -2.58 5.11
C LEU A 237 -11.97 -1.06 5.17
N ASN A 238 -11.70 -0.33 4.08
CA ASN A 238 -11.91 1.11 4.03
C ASN A 238 -13.41 1.46 4.24
N SER A 239 -14.32 0.62 3.73
CA SER A 239 -15.76 0.75 3.98
C SER A 239 -16.18 0.40 5.43
N SER A 240 -15.45 -0.49 6.11
CA SER A 240 -15.82 -1.01 7.45
C SER A 240 -15.12 -0.28 8.60
N SER A 241 -13.88 0.18 8.42
CA SER A 241 -13.10 0.94 9.41
C SER A 241 -13.72 2.33 9.66
N SER A 242 -14.31 2.93 8.61
CA SER A 242 -15.07 4.19 8.70
C SER A 242 -16.34 4.07 9.57
N LYS A 243 -16.88 2.85 9.75
CA LYS A 243 -18.13 2.61 10.49
C LYS A 243 -17.96 2.61 12.02
N ASN A 244 -16.74 2.52 12.55
CA ASN A 244 -16.48 2.40 13.99
C ASN A 244 -15.87 3.65 14.66
N LEU A 245 -15.53 4.72 13.91
CA LEU A 245 -15.05 5.99 14.47
C LEU A 245 -16.13 7.06 14.67
N ASN A 246 -17.38 6.82 14.23
CA ASN A 246 -18.46 7.80 14.24
C ASN A 246 -19.47 7.68 15.41
N LYS A 247 -19.03 7.36 16.64
CA LYS A 247 -19.95 7.25 17.80
C LYS A 247 -19.64 8.17 18.99
N GLY A 248 -18.99 9.30 18.76
CA GLY A 248 -18.70 10.25 19.84
C GLY A 248 -18.46 11.68 19.39
N GLN A 249 -19.40 12.28 18.64
CA GLN A 249 -19.74 13.72 18.70
C GLN A 249 -20.88 14.03 17.70
N VAL A 250 -22.07 14.29 18.25
CA VAL A 250 -23.30 14.83 17.63
C VAL A 250 -23.52 16.16 18.38
N GLU A 251 -23.41 17.33 17.76
CA GLU A 251 -24.41 18.15 17.03
C GLU A 251 -23.61 19.42 16.61
N ASP A 252 -23.75 20.10 15.47
CA ASP A 252 -24.97 20.48 14.78
C ASP A 252 -24.68 21.07 13.38
N ARG A 253 -25.66 20.95 12.47
CA ARG A 253 -25.86 21.59 11.14
C ARG A 253 -25.37 20.89 9.86
N ASN A 254 -26.24 19.99 9.38
CA ASN A 254 -26.82 19.91 8.02
C ASN A 254 -25.97 20.29 6.81
N SER A 255 -25.47 19.28 6.08
CA SER A 255 -26.15 18.70 4.89
C SER A 255 -25.13 18.00 4.00
N SER A 256 -25.39 16.71 3.71
CA SER A 256 -24.93 15.95 2.54
C SER A 256 -23.41 15.93 2.30
N GLY A 257 -22.65 14.93 2.76
CA GLY A 257 -22.81 13.55 2.32
C GLY A 257 -21.64 13.18 1.41
N ASN A 258 -20.68 12.43 1.97
CA ASN A 258 -19.72 11.56 1.31
C ASN A 258 -18.55 12.20 0.52
N LYS A 259 -17.30 11.85 0.90
CA LYS A 259 -16.12 11.74 0.01
C LYS A 259 -14.88 11.20 0.75
N ASP A 260 -14.59 9.94 0.47
CA ASP A 260 -13.34 9.39 -0.08
C ASP A 260 -11.99 9.85 0.49
N SER A 261 -11.34 8.91 1.19
CA SER A 261 -9.89 8.86 1.33
C SER A 261 -9.32 8.01 0.19
N ALA A 262 -8.83 8.68 -0.86
CA ALA A 262 -7.82 8.13 -1.76
C ALA A 262 -6.52 8.88 -1.50
N SER A 263 -5.56 8.13 -0.98
CA SER A 263 -4.17 8.52 -0.88
C SER A 263 -3.50 8.29 -2.23
N ASN A 264 -3.05 9.37 -2.87
CA ASN A 264 -1.70 9.45 -3.45
C ASN A 264 -1.36 10.92 -3.69
N ASN A 265 -0.21 11.32 -3.14
CA ASN A 265 0.41 12.60 -3.35
C ASN A 265 0.83 12.74 -4.81
N ASP A 266 0.45 13.85 -5.45
CA ASP A 266 1.38 14.56 -6.31
C ASP A 266 1.70 15.92 -5.68
N LYS A 267 2.99 16.26 -5.68
CA LYS A 267 3.49 17.52 -5.11
C LYS A 267 3.11 18.66 -6.04
N SER A 268 2.17 19.49 -5.62
CA SER A 268 2.17 20.90 -5.98
C SER A 268 2.26 21.73 -4.70
N SER A 269 3.40 22.38 -4.55
CA SER A 269 3.58 23.55 -3.69
C SER A 269 2.44 24.53 -3.94
N GLU A 270 1.76 24.99 -2.89
CA GLU A 270 1.75 26.42 -2.53
C GLU A 270 0.97 26.66 -1.22
N GLY A 271 1.56 27.50 -0.37
CA GLY A 271 0.84 28.15 0.70
C GLY A 271 -0.09 29.22 0.13
N LYS A 272 -1.26 29.38 0.76
CA LYS A 272 -2.16 30.49 0.48
C LYS A 272 -1.46 31.83 0.73
N SER A 273 -1.44 32.68 -0.28
CA SER A 273 -1.63 34.12 -0.16
C SER A 273 -2.50 34.55 -1.33
N ASP A 274 -3.43 35.46 -1.05
CA ASP A 274 -4.43 36.04 -1.94
C ASP A 274 -3.95 36.39 -3.37
N THR A 275 -4.93 36.42 -4.28
CA THR A 275 -4.93 36.78 -5.71
C THR A 275 -4.65 35.64 -6.70
N ASP A 276 -5.73 35.15 -7.31
CA ASP A 276 -5.86 34.65 -8.68
C ASP A 276 -4.58 34.05 -9.32
N LYS A 277 -4.29 32.77 -9.05
CA LYS A 277 -3.20 32.03 -9.70
C LYS A 277 -3.72 30.71 -10.28
N LYS A 278 -3.72 30.62 -11.61
CA LYS A 278 -4.04 29.44 -12.42
C LYS A 278 -3.23 28.22 -11.96
N ARG A 279 -3.88 27.06 -11.85
CA ARG A 279 -3.22 25.75 -11.66
C ARG A 279 -2.15 25.57 -12.75
N PRO A 280 -0.98 24.96 -12.47
CA PRO A 280 -0.02 24.63 -13.51
C PRO A 280 -0.70 23.70 -14.53
N THR A 281 -0.87 24.18 -15.76
CA THR A 281 -1.52 23.45 -16.85
C THR A 281 -0.52 22.48 -17.47
N ILE A 282 -0.87 21.20 -17.51
CA ILE A 282 -0.06 20.16 -18.15
C ILE A 282 -0.65 19.93 -19.54
N PRO A 283 0.07 20.23 -20.64
CA PRO A 283 -0.47 19.98 -21.98
C PRO A 283 -0.69 18.48 -22.18
N ALA A 284 -1.82 18.11 -22.78
CA ALA A 284 -2.07 16.72 -23.16
C ALA A 284 -1.14 16.31 -24.31
N PHE A 285 -0.67 15.06 -24.31
CA PHE A 285 0.11 14.54 -25.44
C PHE A 285 -0.80 14.44 -26.65
N ASP A 286 -0.44 15.16 -27.71
CA ASP A 286 -1.19 15.17 -28.96
C ASP A 286 -0.93 13.88 -29.73
N PHE A 287 -1.97 13.34 -30.34
CA PHE A 287 -1.90 12.12 -31.13
C PHE A 287 -2.88 12.20 -32.29
N THR A 288 -2.60 11.42 -33.32
CA THR A 288 -3.50 11.21 -34.45
C THR A 288 -3.67 9.71 -34.63
N LEU A 289 -4.87 9.21 -34.35
CA LEU A 289 -5.20 7.78 -34.41
C LEU A 289 -6.51 7.57 -35.16
N THR A 290 -6.68 6.37 -35.72
CA THR A 290 -7.89 5.99 -36.46
C THR A 290 -8.86 5.21 -35.57
N ASP A 291 -10.16 5.49 -35.69
CA ASP A 291 -11.23 4.79 -34.98
C ASP A 291 -11.69 3.50 -35.69
N GLN A 292 -12.68 2.81 -35.10
CA GLN A 292 -13.32 1.61 -35.67
C GLN A 292 -14.07 1.84 -36.98
N TYR A 293 -14.39 3.09 -37.31
CA TYR A 293 -15.12 3.48 -38.52
C TYR A 293 -14.19 3.97 -39.63
N GLY A 294 -12.87 4.02 -39.39
CA GLY A 294 -11.88 4.53 -40.32
C GLY A 294 -11.73 6.06 -40.31
N ASN A 295 -12.34 6.76 -39.35
CA ASN A 295 -12.14 8.20 -39.18
C ASN A 295 -10.83 8.46 -38.43
N GLU A 296 -10.14 9.52 -38.83
CA GLU A 296 -8.94 9.97 -38.15
C GLU A 296 -9.29 11.00 -37.07
N HIS A 297 -8.72 10.83 -35.89
CA HIS A 297 -8.96 11.67 -34.72
C HIS A 297 -7.63 12.25 -34.25
N THR A 298 -7.48 13.57 -34.38
CA THR A 298 -6.36 14.30 -33.78
C THR A 298 -6.84 14.99 -32.50
N LEU A 299 -6.13 14.80 -31.39
CA LEU A 299 -6.55 15.36 -30.11
C LEU A 299 -6.63 16.89 -30.13
N SER A 300 -5.69 17.55 -30.81
CA SER A 300 -5.70 19.01 -31.03
C SER A 300 -6.94 19.53 -31.78
N ASP A 301 -7.64 18.71 -32.57
CA ASP A 301 -8.85 19.12 -33.29
C ASP A 301 -10.04 19.37 -32.35
N TYR A 302 -9.97 18.85 -31.13
CA TYR A 302 -11.00 19.00 -30.10
C TYR A 302 -10.81 20.23 -29.20
N LYS A 303 -9.83 21.09 -29.49
CA LYS A 303 -9.70 22.38 -28.78
C LYS A 303 -11.00 23.18 -28.87
N GLY A 304 -11.42 23.70 -27.73
CA GLY A 304 -12.74 24.32 -27.53
C GLY A 304 -13.78 23.39 -26.91
N LYS A 305 -13.52 22.08 -26.84
CA LYS A 305 -14.36 21.07 -26.19
C LYS A 305 -13.59 20.37 -25.07
N VAL A 306 -14.32 19.85 -24.09
CA VAL A 306 -13.75 18.95 -23.07
C VAL A 306 -13.65 17.55 -23.65
N VAL A 307 -12.52 16.87 -23.47
CA VAL A 307 -12.34 15.49 -23.93
C VAL A 307 -12.32 14.53 -22.76
N PHE A 308 -13.21 13.53 -22.80
CA PHE A 308 -13.23 12.34 -21.97
C PHE A 308 -12.46 11.24 -22.70
N LEU A 309 -11.20 11.02 -22.32
CA LEU A 309 -10.28 10.08 -22.97
C LEU A 309 -10.11 8.84 -22.09
N ASN A 310 -10.76 7.73 -22.44
CA ASN A 310 -10.77 6.49 -21.66
C ASN A 310 -9.86 5.42 -22.29
N PHE A 311 -8.85 4.99 -21.53
CA PHE A 311 -7.98 3.88 -21.90
C PHE A 311 -8.57 2.58 -21.37
N TRP A 312 -8.81 1.61 -22.25
CA TRP A 312 -9.48 0.36 -21.91
C TRP A 312 -8.95 -0.85 -22.71
N ALA A 313 -9.40 -2.05 -22.34
CA ALA A 313 -9.08 -3.28 -23.05
C ALA A 313 -10.25 -4.27 -23.03
N THR A 314 -10.37 -5.11 -24.05
CA THR A 314 -11.48 -6.07 -24.23
C THR A 314 -11.51 -7.15 -23.15
N TRP A 315 -10.34 -7.61 -22.71
CA TRP A 315 -10.21 -8.63 -21.64
C TRP A 315 -10.42 -8.07 -20.22
N CYS A 316 -10.54 -6.75 -20.05
CA CYS A 316 -10.59 -6.06 -18.75
C CYS A 316 -12.02 -6.06 -18.15
N PRO A 317 -12.32 -6.81 -17.08
CA PRO A 317 -13.66 -6.86 -16.50
C PRO A 317 -14.19 -5.53 -15.94
N PRO A 318 -13.39 -4.67 -15.27
CA PRO A 318 -13.90 -3.36 -14.84
C PRO A 318 -14.20 -2.45 -16.04
N CYS A 319 -13.38 -2.47 -17.09
CA CYS A 319 -13.63 -1.73 -18.34
C CYS A 319 -14.98 -2.12 -18.95
N ARG A 320 -15.22 -3.42 -19.13
CA ARG A 320 -16.49 -3.93 -19.68
C ARG A 320 -17.73 -3.52 -18.89
N LYS A 321 -17.59 -3.27 -17.59
CA LYS A 321 -18.69 -2.87 -16.73
C LYS A 321 -18.95 -1.36 -16.73
N GLU A 322 -17.98 -0.53 -17.09
CA GLU A 322 -18.17 0.93 -17.22
C GLU A 322 -18.60 1.36 -18.64
N MET A 323 -18.32 0.54 -19.67
CA MET A 323 -18.67 0.86 -21.06
C MET A 323 -20.17 1.14 -21.29
N PRO A 324 -21.15 0.45 -20.65
CA PRO A 324 -22.56 0.81 -20.77
C PRO A 324 -22.87 2.22 -20.27
N ASP A 325 -22.24 2.65 -19.16
CA ASP A 325 -22.42 3.99 -18.61
C ASP A 325 -21.78 5.04 -19.54
N ILE A 326 -20.61 4.75 -20.12
CA ILE A 326 -19.93 5.61 -21.10
C ILE A 326 -20.80 5.77 -22.36
N GLU A 327 -21.37 4.68 -22.87
CA GLU A 327 -22.25 4.69 -24.04
C GLU A 327 -23.53 5.50 -23.80
N GLU A 328 -24.10 5.40 -22.59
CA GLU A 328 -25.26 6.21 -22.22
C GLU A 328 -24.91 7.70 -22.17
N LEU A 329 -23.78 8.06 -21.56
CA LEU A 329 -23.30 9.44 -21.53
C LEU A 329 -22.95 9.97 -22.92
N TYR A 330 -22.30 9.16 -23.75
CA TYR A 330 -22.01 9.52 -25.14
C TYR A 330 -23.27 9.90 -25.92
N LYS A 331 -24.38 9.18 -25.69
CA LYS A 331 -25.71 9.52 -26.25
C LYS A 331 -26.29 10.79 -25.63
N GLU A 332 -26.20 10.96 -24.31
CA GLU A 332 -26.70 12.16 -23.61
C GLU A 332 -25.98 13.44 -24.06
N TYR A 333 -24.67 13.37 -24.34
CA TYR A 333 -23.86 14.46 -24.90
C TYR A 333 -23.86 14.48 -26.44
N ASN A 334 -24.93 13.96 -27.05
CA ASN A 334 -25.26 14.12 -28.47
C ASN A 334 -24.16 13.65 -29.44
N PHE A 335 -23.54 12.50 -29.16
CA PHE A 335 -22.58 11.85 -30.06
C PHE A 335 -21.39 12.75 -30.42
N ASN A 336 -20.75 13.37 -29.41
CA ASN A 336 -19.61 14.31 -29.54
C ASN A 336 -19.91 15.63 -30.26
N LYS A 337 -21.18 15.96 -30.51
CA LYS A 337 -21.56 17.23 -31.14
C LYS A 337 -21.54 18.42 -30.18
N ASP A 338 -21.74 18.16 -28.89
CA ASP A 338 -21.84 19.20 -27.86
C ASP A 338 -20.46 19.60 -27.31
N GLU A 339 -20.43 20.12 -26.07
CA GLU A 339 -19.22 20.63 -25.42
C GLU A 339 -18.25 19.53 -24.93
N VAL A 340 -18.66 18.26 -25.00
CA VAL A 340 -17.89 17.11 -24.49
C VAL A 340 -17.69 16.09 -25.61
N VAL A 341 -16.46 15.56 -25.71
CA VAL A 341 -16.05 14.54 -26.68
C VAL A 341 -15.60 13.29 -25.92
N PHE A 342 -16.23 12.16 -26.20
CA PHE A 342 -15.85 10.84 -25.68
C PHE A 342 -14.97 10.12 -26.70
N LEU A 343 -13.81 9.67 -26.25
CA LEU A 343 -12.88 8.85 -27.02
C LEU A 343 -12.39 7.67 -26.16
N GLY A 344 -12.60 6.45 -26.64
CA GLY A 344 -11.93 5.26 -26.13
C GLY A 344 -10.56 5.10 -26.80
N VAL A 345 -9.56 4.60 -26.07
CA VAL A 345 -8.25 4.22 -26.62
C VAL A 345 -8.00 2.76 -26.29
N ALA A 346 -7.81 1.95 -27.32
CA ALA A 346 -7.42 0.56 -27.21
C ALA A 346 -6.04 0.34 -27.84
N ASN A 347 -5.28 -0.63 -27.33
CA ASN A 347 -3.94 -0.97 -27.82
C ASN A 347 -3.95 -2.39 -28.39
N PRO A 348 -4.37 -2.57 -29.65
CA PRO A 348 -4.55 -3.89 -30.25
C PRO A 348 -3.23 -4.61 -30.50
N SER A 349 -3.20 -5.92 -30.31
CA SER A 349 -2.05 -6.74 -30.70
C SER A 349 -2.00 -6.98 -32.22
N SER A 350 -0.77 -7.01 -32.74
CA SER A 350 -0.50 -7.26 -34.15
C SER A 350 0.80 -8.06 -34.32
N LYS A 351 1.10 -8.49 -35.54
CA LYS A 351 2.35 -9.20 -35.84
C LYS A 351 3.59 -8.34 -35.57
N ASP A 352 3.48 -7.04 -35.82
CA ASP A 352 4.57 -6.08 -35.60
C ASP A 352 4.68 -5.68 -34.12
N TYR A 353 3.55 -5.68 -33.40
CA TYR A 353 3.45 -5.33 -31.98
C TYR A 353 2.73 -6.42 -31.16
N PRO A 354 3.38 -7.58 -30.94
CA PRO A 354 2.74 -8.73 -30.28
C PRO A 354 2.53 -8.55 -28.76
N ASN A 355 3.18 -7.55 -28.15
CA ASN A 355 3.11 -7.28 -26.72
C ASN A 355 2.10 -6.16 -26.36
N ASN A 356 1.33 -5.68 -27.34
CA ASN A 356 0.28 -4.71 -27.08
C ASN A 356 -0.80 -5.30 -26.17
N GLN A 357 -1.49 -4.44 -25.44
CA GLN A 357 -2.24 -4.78 -24.24
C GLN A 357 -3.71 -5.15 -24.49
N ASP A 358 -4.09 -5.49 -25.73
CA ASP A 358 -5.41 -6.02 -26.07
C ASP A 358 -5.35 -7.08 -27.20
N VAL A 359 -6.51 -7.66 -27.55
CA VAL A 359 -6.69 -8.59 -28.67
C VAL A 359 -6.43 -7.93 -30.04
N GLU A 360 -6.53 -8.69 -31.12
CA GLU A 360 -6.32 -8.13 -32.47
C GLU A 360 -7.39 -7.08 -32.80
N LYS A 361 -7.04 -6.10 -33.64
CA LYS A 361 -7.90 -4.95 -33.98
C LYS A 361 -9.31 -5.38 -34.41
N ASP A 362 -9.42 -6.39 -35.27
CA ASP A 362 -10.70 -6.88 -35.79
C ASP A 362 -11.58 -7.52 -34.69
N ASP A 363 -10.95 -8.16 -33.69
CA ASP A 363 -11.66 -8.73 -32.54
C ASP A 363 -12.22 -7.62 -31.63
N ILE A 364 -11.48 -6.51 -31.47
CA ILE A 364 -11.95 -5.33 -30.70
C ILE A 364 -13.16 -4.70 -31.40
N ILE A 365 -13.09 -4.53 -32.72
CA ILE A 365 -14.22 -3.99 -33.52
C ILE A 365 -15.44 -4.89 -33.37
N SER A 366 -15.26 -6.21 -33.52
CA SER A 366 -16.34 -7.19 -33.33
C SER A 366 -16.94 -7.10 -31.92
N PHE A 367 -16.11 -6.96 -30.89
CA PHE A 367 -16.57 -6.78 -29.51
C PHE A 367 -17.42 -5.52 -29.33
N LEU A 368 -17.03 -4.39 -29.93
CA LEU A 368 -17.79 -3.14 -29.87
C LEU A 368 -19.15 -3.28 -30.56
N GLU A 369 -19.19 -3.89 -31.74
CA GLU A 369 -20.42 -4.13 -32.50
C GLU A 369 -21.39 -5.09 -31.78
N GLU A 370 -20.89 -6.22 -31.27
CA GLU A 370 -21.69 -7.23 -30.56
C GLU A 370 -22.36 -6.67 -29.30
N ASN A 371 -21.67 -5.75 -28.61
CA ASN A 371 -22.17 -5.15 -27.38
C ASN A 371 -22.89 -3.80 -27.60
N GLY A 372 -22.95 -3.31 -28.85
CA GLY A 372 -23.67 -2.10 -29.22
C GLY A 372 -23.04 -0.80 -28.71
N TYR A 373 -21.71 -0.76 -28.59
CA TYR A 373 -20.97 0.44 -28.18
C TYR A 373 -20.63 1.27 -29.41
N SER A 374 -21.11 2.52 -29.44
CA SER A 374 -21.03 3.39 -30.61
C SER A 374 -20.02 4.53 -30.46
N PHE A 375 -19.55 4.81 -29.24
CA PHE A 375 -18.52 5.82 -28.99
C PHE A 375 -17.23 5.52 -29.78
N PRO A 376 -16.55 6.54 -30.36
CA PRO A 376 -15.32 6.32 -31.12
C PRO A 376 -14.23 5.73 -30.22
N THR A 377 -13.69 4.58 -30.63
CA THR A 377 -12.50 3.96 -30.03
C THR A 377 -11.36 4.01 -31.03
N VAL A 378 -10.34 4.78 -30.70
CA VAL A 378 -9.12 4.91 -31.49
C VAL A 378 -8.10 3.82 -31.13
N PHE A 379 -7.34 3.37 -32.12
CA PHE A 379 -6.38 2.28 -31.96
C PHE A 379 -4.94 2.78 -31.87
N ASP A 380 -4.34 2.67 -30.69
CA ASP A 380 -2.91 2.92 -30.49
C ASP A 380 -2.09 1.71 -30.93
N GLU A 381 -1.91 1.50 -32.23
CA GLU A 381 -1.22 0.31 -32.76
C GLU A 381 0.27 0.27 -32.39
N SER A 382 0.92 1.43 -32.22
CA SER A 382 2.34 1.52 -31.84
C SER A 382 2.59 1.41 -30.33
N GLY A 383 1.55 1.65 -29.51
CA GLY A 383 1.67 1.76 -28.05
C GLY A 383 2.25 3.09 -27.56
N GLU A 384 2.48 4.04 -28.47
CA GLU A 384 3.09 5.33 -28.15
C GLU A 384 2.18 6.19 -27.27
N VAL A 385 0.87 6.17 -27.52
CA VAL A 385 -0.09 6.98 -26.75
C VAL A 385 -0.19 6.44 -25.33
N LEU A 386 -0.34 5.12 -25.14
CA LEU A 386 -0.34 4.50 -23.82
C LEU A 386 0.94 4.81 -23.03
N HIS A 387 2.09 4.76 -23.70
CA HIS A 387 3.39 5.06 -23.08
C HIS A 387 3.48 6.54 -22.65
N ASN A 388 3.12 7.49 -23.53
CA ASN A 388 3.20 8.93 -23.22
C ASN A 388 2.20 9.36 -22.13
N TYR A 389 1.02 8.74 -22.08
CA TYR A 389 0.06 8.94 -21.00
C TYR A 389 0.39 8.14 -19.72
N ASN A 390 1.50 7.39 -19.69
CA ASN A 390 1.95 6.57 -18.56
C ASN A 390 0.88 5.59 -18.04
N ILE A 391 0.13 4.97 -18.96
CA ILE A 391 -0.93 4.04 -18.61
C ILE A 391 -0.33 2.76 -18.04
N SER A 392 -0.68 2.45 -16.79
CA SER A 392 -0.18 1.28 -16.06
C SER A 392 -1.29 0.35 -15.57
N ALA A 393 -2.55 0.75 -15.74
CA ALA A 393 -3.72 -0.02 -15.37
C ALA A 393 -4.92 0.39 -16.24
N PHE A 394 -5.82 -0.57 -16.49
CA PHE A 394 -7.10 -0.33 -17.14
C PHE A 394 -8.27 -0.56 -16.17
N PRO A 395 -9.36 0.21 -16.29
CA PRO A 395 -9.48 1.40 -17.13
C PRO A 395 -8.74 2.59 -16.52
N THR A 396 -8.39 3.59 -17.32
CA THR A 396 -7.93 4.90 -16.84
C THR A 396 -8.53 5.98 -17.73
N THR A 397 -9.18 6.98 -17.13
CA THR A 397 -9.78 8.09 -17.88
C THR A 397 -9.06 9.39 -17.61
N PHE A 398 -8.70 10.12 -18.67
CA PHE A 398 -8.19 11.48 -18.62
C PHE A 398 -9.28 12.46 -19.01
N MET A 399 -9.33 13.57 -18.27
CA MET A 399 -10.14 14.73 -18.63
C MET A 399 -9.25 15.83 -19.16
N ILE A 400 -9.54 16.27 -20.37
CA ILE A 400 -8.79 17.31 -21.06
C ILE A 400 -9.70 18.53 -21.20
N ASP A 401 -9.18 19.69 -20.80
CA ASP A 401 -9.91 20.96 -20.87
C ASP A 401 -10.00 21.52 -22.31
N LYS A 402 -10.77 22.59 -22.50
CA LYS A 402 -11.01 23.23 -23.81
C LYS A 402 -9.71 23.78 -24.41
N GLU A 403 -8.69 24.02 -23.60
CA GLU A 403 -7.38 24.50 -24.02
C GLU A 403 -6.44 23.36 -24.48
N GLY A 404 -6.83 22.10 -24.28
CA GLY A 404 -6.03 20.91 -24.61
C GLY A 404 -5.03 20.51 -23.51
N ASN A 405 -5.28 20.92 -22.26
CA ASN A 405 -4.48 20.53 -21.10
C ASN A 405 -5.20 19.46 -20.27
N ILE A 406 -4.42 18.61 -19.61
CA ILE A 406 -4.93 17.62 -18.67
C ILE A 406 -5.46 18.35 -17.44
N TYR A 407 -6.79 18.32 -17.25
CA TYR A 407 -7.46 18.83 -16.07
C TYR A 407 -7.30 17.87 -14.88
N GLY A 408 -7.32 16.56 -15.17
CA GLY A 408 -7.14 15.49 -14.20
C GLY A 408 -7.27 14.11 -14.85
N TYR A 409 -7.04 13.06 -14.08
CA TYR A 409 -7.26 11.68 -14.50
C TYR A 409 -7.80 10.84 -13.35
N VAL A 410 -8.54 9.79 -13.68
CA VAL A 410 -9.10 8.83 -12.73
C VAL A 410 -8.66 7.43 -13.13
N PRO A 411 -7.81 6.77 -12.32
CA PRO A 411 -7.47 5.37 -12.53
C PRO A 411 -8.55 4.45 -11.95
N GLY A 412 -8.91 3.41 -12.69
CA GLY A 412 -9.90 2.41 -12.30
C GLY A 412 -11.32 2.75 -12.76
N MET A 413 -12.24 1.82 -12.50
CA MET A 413 -13.64 1.91 -12.90
C MET A 413 -14.35 3.11 -12.27
N MET A 414 -15.17 3.78 -13.07
CA MET A 414 -16.11 4.81 -12.59
C MET A 414 -17.57 4.37 -12.76
N THR A 415 -18.44 4.85 -11.89
CA THR A 415 -19.90 4.81 -12.10
C THR A 415 -20.33 6.02 -12.93
N LYS A 416 -21.48 5.93 -13.61
CA LYS A 416 -22.08 7.06 -14.34
C LYS A 416 -22.08 8.39 -13.55
N ASP A 417 -22.49 8.37 -12.28
CA ASP A 417 -22.53 9.57 -11.43
C ASP A 417 -21.15 10.22 -11.22
N ILE A 418 -20.10 9.40 -11.10
CA ILE A 418 -18.73 9.89 -10.95
C ILE A 418 -18.27 10.51 -12.27
N MET A 419 -18.55 9.86 -13.40
CA MET A 419 -18.22 10.40 -14.73
C MET A 419 -18.88 11.76 -14.95
N LEU A 420 -20.18 11.88 -14.65
CA LEU A 420 -20.92 13.15 -14.77
C LEU A 420 -20.30 14.26 -13.91
N ASN A 421 -20.01 13.96 -12.64
CA ASN A 421 -19.40 14.95 -11.75
C ASN A 421 -18.03 15.43 -12.26
N VAL A 422 -17.20 14.51 -12.74
CA VAL A 422 -15.87 14.82 -13.28
C VAL A 422 -15.96 15.63 -14.58
N ILE A 423 -16.90 15.31 -15.46
CA ILE A 423 -17.18 16.09 -16.67
C ILE A 423 -17.64 17.51 -16.30
N GLU A 424 -18.58 17.64 -15.37
CA GLU A 424 -19.08 18.94 -14.93
C GLU A 424 -18.01 19.81 -14.25
N GLU A 425 -17.17 19.21 -13.39
CA GLU A 425 -16.05 19.91 -12.75
C GLU A 425 -15.04 20.42 -13.80
N THR A 426 -14.79 19.62 -14.83
CA THR A 426 -13.91 20.00 -15.96
C THR A 426 -14.54 21.14 -16.78
N LEU A 427 -15.83 21.04 -17.12
CA LEU A 427 -16.57 22.09 -17.84
C LEU A 427 -16.63 23.41 -17.07
N LYS A 428 -16.77 23.37 -15.73
CA LYS A 428 -16.75 24.56 -14.87
C LYS A 428 -15.34 25.13 -14.71
N GLY A 429 -14.32 24.27 -14.68
CA GLY A 429 -12.92 24.65 -14.55
C GLY A 429 -12.27 25.19 -15.82
N SER A 430 -12.86 24.90 -16.98
CA SER A 430 -12.43 25.38 -18.31
C SER A 430 -13.26 26.58 -18.80
N LYS A 431 -13.80 27.38 -17.86
CA LYS A 431 -14.54 28.62 -18.14
C LYS A 431 -13.72 29.87 -17.90
#